data_AF-A0A9D6TTK2-F1
#
_entry.id   AF-A0A9D6TTK2-F1
#
_cell.length_a   1.000
_cell.length_b   1.000
_cell.length_c   1.000
_cell.angle_alpha   90.00
_cell.angle_beta   90.00
_cell.angle_gamma   90.00
#
_symmetry.space_group_name_H-M   'P 1'
#
loop_
_entity.id
_entity.type
_entity.pdbx_description
1 polymer ?
#
loop_
_entity_poly.entity_id
_entity_poly.type
_entity_poly.pdbx_seq_one_letter_code
_entity_poly.pdbx_strand_id
1 'polypeptide(L)' 'MPRVREIDDPGDDPILRETFEKEREAFGFLLNTTKVQAHCPGIMKAAKALSAAVEGSGLLPPQLLALVYLRVALINGCPF' A
#
# COMPACT_ATOMS: atom_id res chain seq x y z
N MET A 1 -14.43 -1.39 9.35
CA MET A 1 -14.18 0.03 9.69
C MET A 1 -12.81 0.14 10.30
N PRO A 2 -11.95 1.05 9.81
CA PRO A 2 -10.62 1.25 10.40
C PRO A 2 -10.76 1.78 11.83
N ARG A 3 -9.85 1.35 12.71
CA ARG A 3 -9.80 1.83 14.11
C ARG A 3 -9.37 3.29 14.23
N VAL A 4 -8.66 3.78 13.21
CA VAL A 4 -8.20 5.16 13.10
C VAL A 4 -8.89 5.85 11.93
N ARG A 5 -9.01 7.17 12.00
CA ARG A 5 -9.55 7.98 10.91
C ARG A 5 -8.70 7.80 9.66
N GLU A 6 -9.33 7.67 8.50
CA GLU A 6 -8.63 7.69 7.21
C GLU A 6 -8.21 9.10 6.82
N ILE A 7 -7.02 9.23 6.22
CA ILE A 7 -6.54 10.48 5.62
C ILE A 7 -6.61 10.33 4.10
N ASP A 8 -7.40 11.19 3.48
CA ASP A 8 -7.68 11.23 2.03
C ASP A 8 -7.23 12.53 1.35
N ASP A 9 -6.91 13.56 2.16
CA ASP A 9 -6.27 14.82 1.77
C ASP A 9 -4.81 14.85 2.25
N PRO A 10 -3.82 14.99 1.35
CA PRO A 10 -2.40 15.02 1.74
C PRO A 10 -1.98 16.33 2.42
N GLY A 11 -2.78 17.40 2.33
CA GLY A 11 -2.39 18.73 2.81
C GLY A 11 -1.06 19.20 2.19
N ASP A 12 -0.15 19.70 3.01
CA ASP A 12 1.16 20.19 2.58
C ASP A 12 2.31 19.16 2.73
N ASP A 13 2.01 17.91 3.13
CA ASP A 13 3.04 16.88 3.25
C ASP A 13 3.48 16.39 1.85
N PRO A 14 4.75 16.56 1.47
CA PRO A 14 5.22 16.21 0.13
C PRO A 14 5.24 14.70 -0.12
N ILE A 15 5.43 13.87 0.91
CA ILE A 15 5.42 12.41 0.78
C ILE A 15 4.00 11.93 0.49
N LEU A 16 3.02 12.49 1.20
CA LEU A 16 1.62 12.17 0.98
C LEU A 16 1.15 12.62 -0.40
N ARG A 17 1.45 13.86 -0.82
CA ARG A 17 1.08 14.36 -2.16
C ARG A 17 1.61 13.44 -3.27
N GLU A 18 2.91 13.18 -3.27
CA GLU A 18 3.55 12.31 -4.27
C GLU A 18 2.92 10.91 -4.29
N THR A 19 2.71 10.32 -3.12
CA THR A 19 2.16 8.96 -3.01
C THR A 19 0.69 8.91 -3.46
N PHE A 20 -0.10 9.90 -3.08
CA PHE A 20 -1.54 9.93 -3.35
C PHE A 20 -1.79 10.15 -4.84
N GLU A 21 -1.01 11.01 -5.49
CA GLU A 21 -1.07 11.22 -6.94
C GLU A 21 -0.76 9.94 -7.70
N LYS A 22 0.34 9.25 -7.35
CA LYS A 22 0.72 7.97 -7.99
C LYS A 22 -0.33 6.88 -7.82
N GLU A 23 -0.95 6.77 -6.65
CA GLU A 23 -2.02 5.77 -6.46
C GLU A 23 -3.29 6.11 -7.22
N ARG A 24 -3.67 7.39 -7.27
CA ARG A 24 -4.83 7.81 -8.07
C ARG A 24 -4.59 7.59 -9.55
N GLU A 25 -3.37 7.81 -10.04
CA GLU A 25 -2.99 7.49 -11.41
C GLU A 25 -3.06 5.98 -11.70
N ALA A 26 -2.51 5.14 -10.81
CA ALA A 26 -2.43 3.69 -11.02
C ALA A 26 -3.77 2.97 -10.82
N PHE A 27 -4.58 3.40 -9.84
CA PHE A 27 -5.77 2.66 -9.40
C PHE A 27 -7.08 3.45 -9.55
N GLY A 28 -7.02 4.76 -9.82
CA GLY A 28 -8.20 5.64 -9.82
C GLY A 28 -8.70 6.04 -8.43
N PHE A 29 -8.11 5.51 -7.36
CA PHE A 29 -8.46 5.81 -5.97
C PHE A 29 -7.28 5.56 -5.02
N LEU A 30 -7.39 6.02 -3.76
CA LEU A 30 -6.40 5.74 -2.72
C LEU A 30 -6.67 4.42 -2.03
N LEU A 31 -5.64 3.60 -1.88
CA LEU A 31 -5.76 2.34 -1.15
C LEU A 31 -6.06 2.58 0.32
N ASN A 32 -6.90 1.74 0.93
CA ASN A 32 -7.27 1.88 2.35
C ASN A 32 -6.05 1.80 3.28
N THR A 33 -5.06 0.97 2.93
CA THR A 33 -3.79 0.86 3.68
C THR A 33 -3.00 2.17 3.63
N THR A 34 -2.98 2.87 2.49
CA THR A 34 -2.36 4.19 2.33
C THR A 34 -3.04 5.21 3.22
N LYS A 35 -4.38 5.28 3.20
CA LYS A 35 -5.15 6.22 4.03
C LYS A 35 -4.92 6.04 5.53
N VAL A 36 -4.72 4.80 5.97
CA VAL A 36 -4.41 4.47 7.37
C VAL A 36 -2.95 4.75 7.72
N GLN A 37 -2.00 4.44 6.82
CA GLN A 37 -0.58 4.67 7.08
C GLN A 37 -0.14 6.13 6.91
N ALA A 38 -0.97 6.97 6.27
CA ALA A 38 -0.72 8.39 6.09
C ALA A 38 -0.55 9.17 7.41
N HIS A 39 -0.98 8.62 8.56
CA HIS A 39 -0.66 9.17 9.89
C HIS A 39 0.86 9.18 10.17
N CYS A 40 1.62 8.33 9.50
CA CYS A 40 3.08 8.21 9.63
C CYS A 40 3.74 8.17 8.23
N PRO A 41 3.84 9.30 7.50
CA PRO A 41 4.24 9.33 6.09
C PRO A 41 5.60 8.66 5.80
N GLY A 42 6.58 8.83 6.68
CA GLY A 42 7.90 8.19 6.54
C GLY A 42 7.83 6.65 6.63
N ILE A 43 7.01 6.11 7.54
CA ILE A 43 6.81 4.66 7.67
C ILE A 43 6.05 4.13 6.45
N MET A 44 5.00 4.85 6.01
CA MET A 44 4.24 4.52 4.81
C MET A 44 5.17 4.40 3.58
N LYS A 45 6.05 5.39 3.38
CA LYS A 45 7.01 5.40 2.28
C LYS A 45 7.94 4.19 2.33
N ALA A 46 8.48 3.86 3.50
CA ALA A 46 9.33 2.69 3.67
C ALA A 46 8.58 1.36 3.42
N ALA A 47 7.35 1.23 3.91
CA ALA A 47 6.53 0.04 3.69
C ALA A 47 6.21 -0.18 2.20
N LYS A 48 5.91 0.90 1.46
CA LYS A 48 5.71 0.83 0.00
C LYS A 48 6.98 0.46 -0.74
N ALA A 49 8.12 1.04 -0.36
CA ALA A 49 9.41 0.68 -0.94
C ALA A 49 9.75 -0.81 -0.74
N LEU A 50 9.41 -1.37 0.43
CA LEU A 50 9.54 -2.81 0.68
C LEU A 50 8.66 -3.64 -0.24
N SER A 51 7.37 -3.30 -0.40
CA SER A 51 6.47 -4.01 -1.33
C SER A 51 7.00 -3.98 -2.77
N ALA A 52 7.40 -2.79 -3.24
CA ALA A 52 7.96 -2.61 -4.57
C ALA A 52 9.25 -3.43 -4.79
N ALA A 53 10.11 -3.55 -3.76
CA ALA A 53 11.31 -4.37 -3.84
C ALA A 53 10.99 -5.87 -3.98
N VAL A 54 9.94 -6.36 -3.29
CA VAL A 54 9.48 -7.76 -3.44
C VAL A 54 8.92 -7.99 -4.84
N GLU A 55 8.07 -7.09 -5.32
CA GLU A 55 7.48 -7.14 -6.67
C GLU A 55 8.56 -7.07 -7.77
N GLY A 56 9.58 -6.24 -7.59
CA GLY A 56 10.71 -6.08 -8.52
C GLY A 56 11.79 -7.16 -8.41
N SER A 57 11.71 -8.08 -7.46
CA SER A 57 12.77 -9.08 -7.21
C SER A 57 13.00 -10.07 -8.36
N GLY A 58 11.98 -10.31 -9.19
CA GLY A 58 12.05 -11.25 -10.31
C GLY A 58 12.19 -12.73 -9.91
N LEU A 59 12.12 -13.06 -8.62
CA LEU A 59 12.28 -14.43 -8.12
C LEU A 59 11.06 -15.33 -8.43
N LEU A 60 9.89 -14.73 -8.68
CA LEU A 60 8.66 -15.43 -9.03
C LEU A 60 7.99 -14.74 -10.23
N PRO A 61 7.28 -15.49 -11.10
CA PRO A 61 6.37 -14.90 -12.07
C PRO A 61 5.30 -14.05 -11.37
N PRO A 62 4.89 -12.89 -11.94
CA PRO A 62 3.95 -11.97 -11.28
C PRO A 62 2.63 -12.63 -10.86
N GLN A 63 2.10 -13.54 -11.67
CA GLN A 63 0.85 -14.24 -11.35
C GLN A 63 1.00 -15.17 -10.15
N LEU A 64 2.18 -15.79 -9.99
CA LEU A 64 2.46 -16.65 -8.84
C LEU A 64 2.67 -15.83 -7.57
N LEU A 65 3.32 -14.68 -7.66
CA LEU A 65 3.50 -13.77 -6.52
C LEU A 65 2.14 -13.33 -5.94
N ALA A 66 1.19 -12.97 -6.79
CA ALA A 66 -0.17 -12.63 -6.35
C ALA A 66 -0.88 -13.79 -5.62
N LEU A 67 -0.71 -15.03 -6.08
CA LEU A 67 -1.27 -16.22 -5.41
C LEU A 67 -0.59 -16.50 -4.06
N VAL A 68 0.71 -16.24 -3.94
CA VAL A 68 1.42 -16.34 -2.66
C VAL A 68 0.88 -15.33 -1.66
N TYR A 69 0.70 -14.07 -2.07
CA TYR A 69 0.09 -13.04 -1.21
C TYR A 69 -1.30 -13.46 -0.74
N LEU A 70 -2.16 -13.94 -1.65
CA LEU A 70 -3.49 -14.43 -1.29
C LEU A 70 -3.41 -15.58 -0.28
N ARG A 71 -2.53 -16.57 -0.51
CA ARG A 71 -2.39 -17.73 0.38
C ARG A 71 -1.94 -17.32 1.78
N VAL A 72 -0.96 -16.42 1.88
CA VAL A 72 -0.44 -15.93 3.17
C VAL A 72 -1.48 -15.07 3.89
N ALA A 73 -2.21 -14.22 3.17
CA ALA A 73 -3.31 -13.42 3.73
C ALA A 73 -4.38 -14.32 4.36
N LEU A 74 -4.79 -15.38 3.66
CA LEU A 74 -5.77 -16.35 4.17
C LEU A 74 -5.28 -17.09 5.41
N ILE A 75 -4.01 -17.51 5.45
CA ILE A 75 -3.43 -18.17 6.63
C ILE A 75 -3.48 -17.25 7.86
N ASN A 76 -3.25 -15.96 7.66
CA ASN A 76 -3.25 -14.96 8.74
C ASN A 76 -4.65 -14.38 9.04
N GLY A 77 -5.69 -14.82 8.33
CA GLY A 77 -7.05 -14.28 8.49
C GLY A 77 -7.17 -12.80 8.09
N CYS A 78 -6.32 -12.32 7.17
CA CYS A 78 -6.40 -10.96 6.66
C CYS A 78 -7.56 -10.85 5.65
N PRO A 79 -8.58 -10.00 5.92
CA PRO A 79 -9.78 -9.92 5.07
C PRO A 79 -9.63 -8.95 3.89
N PHE A 80 -8.48 -8.30 3.75
CA PHE A 80 -8.15 -7.32 2.71
C PHE A 80 -6.88 -7.73 1.98
#